data_AF-A0A382QJ25-F1
#
_entry.id   AF-A0A382QJ25-F1
#
_cell.length_a   1.000
_cell.length_b   1.000
_cell.length_c   1.000
_cell.angle_alpha   90.00
_cell.angle_beta   90.00
_cell.angle_gamma   90.00
#
_symmetry.space_group_name_H-M   'P 1'
#
loop_
_entity.id
_entity.type
_entity.pdbx_description
1 polymer ?
#
loop_
_entity_poly.entity_id
_entity_poly.type
_entity_poly.pdbx_seq_one_letter_code
_entity_poly.pdbx_strand_id
1 'polypeptide(L)'
;MLLAVWLALCKSVPSKELTRPEEAVRQALKLACDAPTSSHLQRVISQLPGSQNRIHSLKNLDKAGWRAEILMGMDMLLLERVMPHRSDSNTIVRFEEGMERRPRWMAIASSGCLVKAVRRLDYDKNGTLSKLHYLDAEFAKIEVTMDLNPPIPASEPRSGVQVAVVDTGVNYLLPEINARLARDDSGELRGYDFWDLDNRPFDWNPIPSPFFPTHHGTEITSIVIKGSPGITIMPYRFPRSDMSRMGELISHA
;
A
#
# COMPACT_ATOMS: atom_id res chain seq x y z
N MET A 1 2.54 -48.24 52.35
CA MET A 1 3.79 -47.86 51.67
C MET A 1 3.41 -47.02 50.47
N LEU A 2 3.67 -45.72 50.52
CA LEU A 2 3.15 -44.70 49.58
C LEU A 2 3.90 -44.71 48.24
N LEU A 3 3.14 -44.39 47.19
CA LEU A 3 3.52 -44.19 45.79
C LEU A 3 4.67 -43.18 45.59
N ALA A 4 5.45 -43.39 44.53
CA ALA A 4 6.13 -42.30 43.82
C ALA A 4 6.04 -42.53 42.31
N VAL A 5 5.08 -41.87 41.66
CA VAL A 5 4.99 -41.72 40.21
C VAL A 5 5.81 -40.47 39.85
N TRP A 6 6.87 -40.65 39.07
CA TRP A 6 7.64 -39.54 38.51
C TRP A 6 6.92 -38.98 37.27
N LEU A 7 6.21 -37.86 37.45
CA LEU A 7 5.77 -37.03 36.34
C LEU A 7 6.94 -36.16 35.86
N ALA A 8 7.51 -36.51 34.72
CA ALA A 8 8.41 -35.64 33.99
C ALA A 8 7.63 -34.41 33.48
N LEU A 9 7.91 -33.24 34.03
CA LEU A 9 7.45 -31.97 33.49
C LEU A 9 8.11 -31.74 32.12
N CYS A 10 7.36 -32.00 31.05
CA CYS A 10 7.64 -31.39 29.74
C CYS A 10 7.54 -29.88 29.90
N LYS A 11 8.68 -29.19 30.00
CA LYS A 11 8.75 -27.74 29.83
C LYS A 11 8.28 -27.43 28.41
N SER A 12 7.14 -26.78 28.28
CA SER A 12 6.73 -26.17 27.02
C SER A 12 7.83 -25.22 26.57
N VAL A 13 8.39 -25.48 25.40
CA VAL A 13 9.24 -24.52 24.70
C VAL A 13 8.34 -23.30 24.41
N PRO A 14 8.69 -22.08 24.82
CA PRO A 14 7.87 -20.92 24.53
C PRO A 14 7.77 -20.79 23.00
N SER A 15 6.53 -20.87 22.49
CA SER A 15 6.22 -20.57 21.10
C SER A 15 6.79 -19.19 20.79
N LYS A 16 7.69 -19.13 19.82
CA LYS A 16 8.30 -17.89 19.30
C LYS A 16 7.17 -16.88 19.07
N GLU A 17 7.10 -15.86 19.93
CA GLU A 17 6.00 -14.91 19.94
C GLU A 17 5.97 -14.19 18.58
N LEU A 18 4.95 -14.49 17.76
CA LEU A 18 4.77 -13.88 16.46
C LEU A 18 4.51 -12.40 16.71
N THR A 19 5.49 -11.55 16.40
CA THR A 19 5.35 -10.12 16.61
C THR A 19 4.29 -9.59 15.65
N ARG A 20 3.24 -8.97 16.20
CA ARG A 20 2.19 -8.34 15.37
C ARG A 20 2.82 -7.23 14.53
N PRO A 21 2.60 -7.18 13.19
CA PRO A 21 3.22 -6.19 12.31
C PRO A 21 3.02 -4.72 12.75
N GLU A 22 1.84 -4.39 13.28
CA GLU A 22 1.54 -3.07 13.84
C GLU A 22 2.51 -2.69 14.96
N GLU A 23 2.73 -3.59 15.92
CA GLU A 23 3.63 -3.36 17.05
C GLU A 23 5.08 -3.23 16.59
N ALA A 24 5.49 -4.06 15.62
CA ALA A 24 6.82 -3.96 15.01
C ALA A 24 7.04 -2.57 14.39
N VAL A 25 6.07 -2.06 13.61
CA VAL A 25 6.18 -0.73 12.99
C VAL A 25 6.16 0.39 14.02
N ARG A 26 5.26 0.32 15.01
CA ARG A 26 5.16 1.32 16.09
C ARG A 26 6.47 1.43 16.87
N GLN A 27 7.03 0.30 17.30
CA GLN A 27 8.30 0.29 18.03
C GLN A 27 9.48 0.69 17.15
N ALA A 28 9.50 0.25 15.89
CA ALA A 28 10.54 0.64 14.95
C ALA A 28 10.52 2.14 14.64
N LEU A 29 9.33 2.76 14.57
CA LEU A 29 9.21 4.21 14.38
C LEU A 29 9.79 4.96 15.58
N LYS A 30 9.42 4.56 16.80
CA LYS A 30 9.97 5.13 18.04
C LYS A 30 11.50 4.99 18.08
N LEU A 31 12.00 3.80 17.80
CA LEU A 31 13.43 3.51 17.81
C LEU A 31 14.19 4.30 16.74
N ALA A 32 13.66 4.39 15.52
CA ALA A 32 14.22 5.22 14.47
C ALA A 32 14.25 6.70 14.89
N CYS A 33 13.21 7.14 15.61
CA CYS A 33 13.08 8.47 16.20
C CYS A 33 14.05 8.79 17.34
N ASP A 34 14.46 7.78 18.09
CA ASP A 34 15.49 7.90 19.13
C ASP A 34 16.91 7.69 18.58
N ALA A 35 17.04 7.29 17.31
CA ALA A 35 18.30 7.03 16.61
C ALA A 35 18.62 8.10 15.55
N PRO A 36 19.21 9.26 15.95
CA PRO A 36 19.56 10.32 14.99
C PRO A 36 20.67 9.90 14.02
N THR A 37 21.48 8.89 14.36
CA THR A 37 22.53 8.36 13.46
C THR A 37 22.47 6.83 13.37
N SER A 38 23.12 6.27 12.34
CA SER A 38 23.28 4.83 12.17
C SER A 38 23.96 4.14 13.36
N SER A 39 24.96 4.78 13.98
CA SER A 39 25.60 4.27 15.21
C SER A 39 24.66 4.26 16.42
N HIS A 40 23.70 5.19 16.49
CA HIS A 40 22.64 5.11 17.51
C HIS A 40 21.74 3.92 17.23
N LEU A 41 21.28 3.76 15.99
CA LEU A 41 20.43 2.64 15.57
C LEU A 41 21.04 1.28 15.95
N GLN A 42 22.32 1.07 15.65
CA GLN A 42 23.02 -0.18 15.96
C GLN A 42 23.01 -0.52 17.46
N ARG A 43 23.02 0.49 18.34
CA ARG A 43 22.99 0.29 19.80
C ARG A 43 21.60 -0.03 20.33
N VAL A 44 20.55 0.45 19.67
CA VAL A 44 19.17 0.31 20.14
C VAL A 44 18.38 -0.76 19.39
N ILE A 45 18.91 -1.32 18.31
CA ILE A 45 18.20 -2.30 17.47
C ILE A 45 17.68 -3.54 18.24
N SER A 46 18.39 -3.95 19.30
CA SER A 46 17.99 -5.05 20.16
C SER A 46 16.71 -4.79 20.97
N GLN A 47 16.22 -3.54 20.98
CA GLN A 47 14.95 -3.15 21.61
C GLN A 47 13.73 -3.43 20.72
N LEU A 48 13.93 -3.73 19.43
CA LEU A 48 12.83 -4.15 18.58
C LEU A 48 12.20 -5.45 19.10
N PRO A 49 10.87 -5.58 19.04
CA PRO A 49 10.19 -6.81 19.43
C PRO A 49 10.63 -7.98 18.54
N GLY A 50 10.72 -9.18 19.13
CA GLY A 50 11.16 -10.40 18.44
C GLY A 50 12.61 -10.80 18.77
N SER A 51 12.88 -12.10 18.78
CA SER A 51 14.13 -12.68 19.30
C SER A 51 15.25 -12.83 18.26
N GLN A 52 15.03 -12.48 16.99
CA GLN A 52 15.96 -12.74 15.88
C GLN A 52 16.14 -11.54 14.93
N ASN A 53 16.01 -10.32 15.46
CA ASN A 53 16.16 -9.13 14.65
C ASN A 53 17.63 -8.94 14.30
N ARG A 54 17.94 -8.82 13.01
CA ARG A 54 19.30 -8.55 12.54
C ARG A 54 19.29 -7.48 11.47
N ILE A 55 20.27 -6.58 11.52
CA ILE A 55 20.51 -5.62 10.46
C ILE A 55 20.99 -6.41 9.24
N HIS A 56 20.19 -6.42 8.18
CA HIS A 56 20.55 -6.98 6.89
C HIS A 56 21.41 -6.01 6.08
N SER A 57 20.99 -4.76 6.05
CA SER A 57 21.75 -3.68 5.42
C SER A 57 21.59 -2.39 6.22
N LEU A 58 22.64 -1.57 6.22
CA LEU A 58 22.65 -0.25 6.85
C LEU A 58 23.53 0.67 6.00
N LYS A 59 22.92 1.74 5.50
CA LYS A 59 23.56 2.73 4.64
C LYS A 59 23.44 4.10 5.29
N ASN A 60 24.57 4.79 5.40
CA ASN A 60 24.55 6.22 5.70
C ASN A 60 24.08 6.95 4.45
N LEU A 61 23.20 7.93 4.64
CA LEU A 61 22.76 8.84 3.60
C LEU A 61 23.57 10.12 3.69
N ASP A 62 23.70 10.84 2.58
CA ASP A 62 24.33 12.17 2.58
C ASP A 62 23.67 13.07 3.62
N LYS A 63 24.47 13.92 4.27
CA LYS A 63 23.99 14.93 5.24
C LYS A 63 23.29 14.30 6.46
N ALA A 64 23.96 13.31 7.07
CA ALA A 64 23.69 12.70 8.38
C ALA A 64 22.42 11.84 8.52
N GLY A 65 21.77 11.45 7.41
CA GLY A 65 20.68 10.47 7.44
C GLY A 65 21.17 9.02 7.41
N TRP A 66 20.24 8.06 7.52
CA TRP A 66 20.53 6.65 7.35
C TRP A 66 19.30 5.88 6.84
N ARG A 67 19.55 4.76 6.18
CA ARG A 67 18.53 3.76 5.81
C ARG A 67 19.00 2.38 6.27
N ALA A 68 18.10 1.61 6.86
CA ALA A 68 18.35 0.28 7.36
C ALA A 68 17.27 -0.70 6.89
N GLU A 69 17.71 -1.92 6.58
CA GLU A 69 16.83 -3.06 6.37
C GLU A 69 17.12 -4.06 7.50
N ILE A 70 16.06 -4.45 8.21
CA ILE A 70 16.15 -5.32 9.37
C ILE A 70 15.34 -6.56 9.08
N LEU A 71 15.98 -7.72 9.16
CA LEU A 71 15.30 -9.00 9.05
C LEU A 71 14.67 -9.36 10.38
N MET A 72 13.40 -9.73 10.33
CA MET A 72 12.62 -10.21 11.49
C MET A 72 12.10 -11.61 11.17
N GLY A 73 12.98 -12.62 11.26
CA GLY A 73 12.67 -13.95 10.75
C GLY A 73 12.54 -13.93 9.22
N MET A 74 11.33 -14.14 8.70
CA MET A 74 11.04 -14.10 7.25
C MET A 74 10.63 -12.70 6.77
N ASP A 75 10.26 -11.81 7.69
CA ASP A 75 9.75 -10.47 7.39
C ASP A 75 10.90 -9.45 7.28
N MET A 76 10.57 -8.26 6.75
CA MET A 76 11.47 -7.11 6.69
C MET A 76 10.88 -5.89 7.35
N LEU A 77 11.71 -5.18 8.10
CA LEU A 77 11.49 -3.78 8.43
C LEU A 77 12.45 -2.91 7.62
N LEU A 78 11.92 -1.90 6.96
CA LEU A 78 12.70 -0.89 6.25
C LEU A 78 12.54 0.42 7.01
N LEU A 79 13.63 0.91 7.57
CA LEU A 79 13.68 2.15 8.34
C LEU A 79 14.51 3.16 7.55
N GLU A 80 14.02 4.37 7.46
CA GLU A 80 14.73 5.47 6.85
C GLU A 80 14.56 6.71 7.70
N ARG A 81 15.69 7.36 8.00
CA ARG A 81 15.70 8.66 8.63
C ARG A 81 16.58 9.60 7.85
N VAL A 82 15.96 10.55 7.17
CA VAL A 82 16.68 11.56 6.38
C VAL A 82 16.93 12.79 7.25
N MET A 83 18.15 13.33 7.22
CA MET A 83 18.49 14.68 7.71
C MET A 83 17.73 15.13 8.98
N PRO A 84 17.91 14.50 10.15
CA PRO A 84 17.08 14.74 11.34
C PRO A 84 17.09 16.20 11.84
N HIS A 85 18.05 17.02 11.41
CA HIS A 85 18.17 18.43 11.79
C HIS A 85 17.41 19.40 10.87
N ARG A 86 16.78 18.93 9.77
CA ARG A 86 15.91 19.77 8.93
C ARG A 86 14.45 19.59 9.33
N SER A 87 13.71 20.71 9.41
CA SER A 87 12.29 20.73 9.77
C SER A 87 11.43 19.83 8.87
N ASP A 88 11.79 19.71 7.59
CA ASP A 88 10.94 19.08 6.57
C ASP A 88 11.32 17.61 6.30
N SER A 89 12.26 17.05 7.06
CA SER A 89 12.65 15.66 6.89
C SER A 89 11.67 14.70 7.55
N ASN A 90 11.62 13.47 7.04
CA ASN A 90 10.74 12.43 7.55
C ASN A 90 11.56 11.23 8.06
N THR A 91 11.00 10.59 9.08
CA THR A 91 11.34 9.21 9.47
C THR A 91 10.27 8.30 8.90
N ILE A 92 10.67 7.30 8.12
CA ILE A 92 9.77 6.37 7.44
C ILE A 92 10.08 4.97 7.95
N VAL A 93 9.03 4.23 8.32
CA VAL A 93 9.12 2.81 8.65
C VAL A 93 8.15 2.05 7.77
N ARG A 94 8.60 0.97 7.16
CA ARG A 94 7.77 0.02 6.42
C ARG A 94 7.98 -1.39 6.94
N PHE A 95 6.91 -2.17 6.93
CA PHE A 95 6.95 -3.60 7.19
C PHE A 95 6.52 -4.37 5.93
N GLU A 96 7.35 -5.33 5.54
CA GLU A 96 7.13 -6.25 4.43
C GLU A 96 7.09 -7.68 4.95
N GLU A 97 6.04 -8.40 4.61
CA GLU A 97 5.75 -9.74 5.11
C GLU A 97 6.29 -10.81 4.16
N GLY A 98 6.92 -11.83 4.76
CA GLY A 98 7.38 -13.04 4.09
C GLY A 98 8.50 -12.82 3.07
N MET A 99 8.85 -13.91 2.39
CA MET A 99 9.94 -13.93 1.40
C MET A 99 9.62 -13.12 0.14
N GLU A 100 8.33 -13.01 -0.20
CA GLU A 100 7.86 -12.21 -1.34
C GLU A 100 7.87 -10.70 -1.03
N ARG A 101 8.23 -10.31 0.20
CA ARG A 101 8.34 -8.90 0.62
C ARG A 101 7.03 -8.13 0.40
N ARG A 102 5.89 -8.73 0.75
CA ARG A 102 4.58 -8.10 0.56
C ARG A 102 4.44 -6.90 1.50
N PRO A 103 4.33 -5.65 1.02
CA PRO A 103 4.20 -4.50 1.91
C PRO A 103 2.87 -4.57 2.67
N ARG A 104 2.92 -4.50 4.01
CA ARG A 104 1.72 -4.56 4.87
C ARG A 104 1.46 -3.27 5.61
N TRP A 105 2.50 -2.59 6.06
CA TRP A 105 2.37 -1.40 6.90
C TRP A 105 3.41 -0.34 6.57
N MET A 106 3.03 0.92 6.73
CA MET A 106 3.92 2.06 6.68
C MET A 106 3.52 3.07 7.74
N ALA A 107 4.53 3.68 8.37
CA ALA A 107 4.34 4.88 9.18
C ALA A 107 5.37 5.95 8.81
N ILE A 108 4.96 7.20 8.87
CA ILE A 108 5.79 8.37 8.61
C ILE A 108 5.67 9.32 9.80
N ALA A 109 6.81 9.74 10.34
CA ALA A 109 6.89 10.81 11.33
C ALA A 109 7.73 11.98 10.80
N SER A 110 7.48 13.18 11.33
CA SER A 110 8.33 14.35 11.07
C SER A 110 9.73 14.18 11.69
N SER A 111 10.62 15.12 11.42
CA SER A 111 11.95 15.20 12.06
C SER A 111 11.89 15.30 13.58
N GLY A 112 10.88 16.00 14.11
CA GLY A 112 10.53 16.08 15.52
C GLY A 112 9.71 14.89 16.05
N CYS A 113 9.56 13.82 15.26
CA CYS A 113 8.94 12.57 15.65
C CYS A 113 7.45 12.65 15.99
N LEU A 114 6.75 13.62 15.40
CA LEU A 114 5.28 13.62 15.35
C LEU A 114 4.82 12.72 14.21
N VAL A 115 3.97 11.74 14.49
CA VAL A 115 3.41 10.83 13.47
C VAL A 115 2.50 11.63 12.53
N LYS A 116 2.78 11.55 11.22
CA LYS A 116 2.05 12.26 10.16
C LYS A 116 1.12 11.34 9.37
N ALA A 117 1.48 10.07 9.23
CA ALA A 117 0.70 9.11 8.48
C ALA A 117 0.95 7.70 8.97
N VAL A 118 -0.11 6.90 9.05
CA VAL A 118 -0.07 5.46 9.28
C VAL A 118 -0.96 4.81 8.23
N ARG A 119 -0.41 3.84 7.50
CA ARG A 119 -1.12 3.16 6.41
C ARG A 119 -0.94 1.65 6.51
N ARG A 120 -2.03 0.92 6.28
CA ARG A 120 -2.06 -0.55 6.23
C ARG A 120 -2.60 -1.04 4.90
N LEU A 121 -2.00 -2.10 4.38
CA LEU A 121 -2.37 -2.78 3.17
C LEU A 121 -2.89 -4.19 3.50
N ASP A 122 -4.11 -4.47 3.03
CA ASP A 122 -4.74 -5.78 3.17
C ASP A 122 -4.81 -6.50 1.82
N TYR A 123 -4.48 -7.78 1.84
CA TYR A 123 -4.51 -8.66 0.67
C TYR A 123 -5.68 -9.62 0.81
N ASP A 124 -6.30 -9.98 -0.30
CA ASP A 124 -7.35 -10.98 -0.33
C ASP A 124 -6.80 -12.41 -0.21
N LYS A 125 -7.71 -13.39 -0.23
CA LYS A 125 -7.37 -14.82 -0.16
C LYS A 125 -6.48 -15.33 -1.29
N ASN A 126 -6.43 -14.62 -2.42
CA ASN A 126 -5.61 -14.96 -3.57
C ASN A 126 -4.23 -14.28 -3.50
N GLY A 127 -3.99 -13.44 -2.49
CA GLY A 127 -2.77 -12.66 -2.36
C GLY A 127 -2.78 -11.39 -3.22
N THR A 128 -3.92 -10.98 -3.74
CA THR A 128 -4.06 -9.71 -4.47
C THR A 128 -4.32 -8.59 -3.48
N LEU A 129 -3.65 -7.45 -3.68
CA LEU A 129 -3.84 -6.30 -2.80
C LEU A 129 -5.26 -5.74 -2.98
N SER A 130 -5.99 -5.61 -1.87
CA SER A 130 -7.45 -5.39 -1.89
C SER A 130 -7.87 -4.07 -1.28
N LYS A 131 -7.20 -3.64 -0.18
CA LYS A 131 -7.57 -2.43 0.57
C LYS A 131 -6.34 -1.66 1.04
N LEU A 132 -6.50 -0.35 1.10
CA LEU A 132 -5.61 0.59 1.75
C LEU A 132 -6.37 1.28 2.90
N HIS A 133 -5.83 1.17 4.11
CA HIS A 133 -6.37 1.80 5.30
C HIS A 133 -5.48 2.95 5.75
N TYR A 134 -6.13 4.04 6.15
CA TYR A 134 -5.51 5.21 6.75
C TYR A 134 -5.89 5.17 8.21
N LEU A 135 -4.89 5.16 9.08
CA LEU A 135 -5.08 5.08 10.52
C LEU A 135 -4.68 6.40 11.19
N ASP A 136 -5.21 6.59 12.38
CA ASP A 136 -4.78 7.65 13.29
C ASP A 136 -3.29 7.51 13.68
N ALA A 137 -2.74 8.57 14.28
CA ALA A 137 -1.34 8.64 14.69
C ALA A 137 -0.96 7.56 15.72
N GLU A 138 -1.94 7.09 16.48
CA GLU A 138 -1.84 6.06 17.50
C GLU A 138 -2.03 4.64 16.95
N PHE A 139 -2.24 4.47 15.63
CA PHE A 139 -2.50 3.20 14.96
C PHE A 139 -3.74 2.45 15.52
N ALA A 140 -4.56 3.11 16.32
CA ALA A 140 -5.65 2.51 17.08
C ALA A 140 -6.95 2.44 16.27
N LYS A 141 -7.17 3.43 15.38
CA LYS A 141 -8.42 3.56 14.63
C LYS A 141 -8.15 3.71 13.14
N ILE A 142 -8.92 2.98 12.34
CA ILE A 142 -9.02 3.22 10.90
C ILE A 142 -9.94 4.41 10.68
N GLU A 143 -9.40 5.48 10.06
CA GLU A 143 -10.15 6.69 9.71
C GLU A 143 -10.76 6.58 8.31
N VAL A 144 -9.99 6.04 7.36
CA VAL A 144 -10.42 5.86 5.97
C VAL A 144 -10.04 4.47 5.50
N THR A 145 -10.93 3.85 4.74
CA THR A 145 -10.66 2.62 3.98
C THR A 145 -10.92 2.89 2.51
N MET A 146 -9.97 2.52 1.67
CA MET A 146 -10.08 2.56 0.21
C MET A 146 -10.04 1.14 -0.32
N ASP A 147 -11.10 0.71 -0.99
CA ASP A 147 -11.09 -0.49 -1.82
C ASP A 147 -10.30 -0.21 -3.09
N LEU A 148 -9.41 -1.11 -3.49
CA LEU A 148 -8.47 -0.89 -4.59
C LEU A 148 -8.93 -1.45 -5.93
N ASN A 149 -10.01 -2.24 -5.91
CA ASN A 149 -10.71 -2.70 -7.10
C ASN A 149 -12.22 -2.91 -6.77
N PRO A 150 -12.94 -1.82 -6.43
CA PRO A 150 -14.33 -1.89 -6.00
C PRO A 150 -15.27 -2.32 -7.14
N PRO A 151 -16.47 -2.85 -6.88
CA PRO A 151 -17.46 -3.06 -7.94
C PRO A 151 -17.87 -1.72 -8.56
N ILE A 152 -18.19 -1.73 -9.86
CA ILE A 152 -18.64 -0.54 -10.59
C ILE A 152 -20.08 -0.24 -10.17
N PRO A 153 -20.39 0.97 -9.66
CA PRO A 153 -21.77 1.37 -9.39
C PRO A 153 -22.60 1.39 -10.67
N ALA A 154 -23.87 0.97 -10.58
CA ALA A 154 -24.81 1.08 -11.68
C ALA A 154 -25.12 2.54 -12.03
N SER A 155 -25.38 2.81 -13.31
CA SER A 155 -25.87 4.10 -13.80
C SER A 155 -26.57 3.92 -15.13
N GLU A 156 -27.50 4.81 -15.43
CA GLU A 156 -28.27 4.79 -16.67
C GLU A 156 -27.35 4.99 -17.88
N PRO A 157 -27.53 4.20 -18.97
CA PRO A 157 -26.80 4.42 -20.20
C PRO A 157 -27.02 5.83 -20.75
N ARG A 158 -25.95 6.46 -21.22
CA ARG A 158 -25.99 7.79 -21.82
C ARG A 158 -25.56 7.72 -23.28
N SER A 159 -26.32 8.38 -24.14
CA SER A 159 -25.94 8.58 -25.54
C SER A 159 -24.89 9.69 -25.67
N GLY A 160 -24.01 9.56 -26.65
CA GLY A 160 -22.95 10.53 -26.90
C GLY A 160 -21.86 9.95 -27.79
N VAL A 161 -20.93 10.82 -28.19
CA VAL A 161 -19.68 10.36 -28.82
C VAL A 161 -18.87 9.63 -27.76
N GLN A 162 -18.55 8.37 -28.03
CA GLN A 162 -17.73 7.56 -27.12
C GLN A 162 -16.27 7.91 -27.33
N VAL A 163 -15.56 8.17 -26.23
CA VAL A 163 -14.14 8.52 -26.22
C VAL A 163 -13.40 7.53 -25.33
N ALA A 164 -12.47 6.78 -25.94
CA ALA A 164 -11.55 5.94 -25.19
C ALA A 164 -10.53 6.81 -24.43
N VAL A 165 -10.40 6.57 -23.13
CA VAL A 165 -9.36 7.21 -22.29
C VAL A 165 -8.43 6.11 -21.81
N VAL A 166 -7.20 6.12 -22.33
CA VAL A 166 -6.15 5.15 -22.01
C VAL A 166 -5.18 5.77 -21.02
N ASP A 167 -5.28 5.39 -19.75
CA ASP A 167 -4.48 5.96 -18.65
C ASP A 167 -4.39 4.97 -17.47
N THR A 168 -4.16 5.43 -16.24
CA THR A 168 -4.06 4.59 -15.04
C THR A 168 -5.39 3.99 -14.56
N GLY A 169 -6.47 4.16 -15.32
CA GLY A 169 -7.84 3.79 -14.99
C GLY A 169 -8.71 5.02 -14.72
N VAL A 170 -9.91 4.83 -14.17
CA VAL A 170 -10.77 5.91 -13.70
C VAL A 170 -11.41 5.59 -12.35
N ASN A 171 -11.51 6.56 -11.45
CA ASN A 171 -12.31 6.43 -10.23
C ASN A 171 -13.80 6.55 -10.57
N TYR A 172 -14.40 5.44 -10.99
CA TYR A 172 -15.83 5.33 -11.30
C TYR A 172 -16.74 5.38 -10.07
N LEU A 173 -16.22 5.56 -8.85
CA LEU A 173 -17.04 5.81 -7.67
C LEU A 173 -17.50 7.27 -7.57
N LEU A 174 -16.85 8.18 -8.30
CA LEU A 174 -17.27 9.58 -8.37
C LEU A 174 -18.55 9.69 -9.22
N PRO A 175 -19.68 10.19 -8.67
CA PRO A 175 -20.96 10.21 -9.38
C PRO A 175 -20.90 10.96 -10.72
N GLU A 176 -20.15 12.07 -10.78
CA GLU A 176 -19.96 12.90 -11.97
C GLU A 176 -19.20 12.19 -13.08
N ILE A 177 -18.30 11.25 -12.72
CA ILE A 177 -17.61 10.39 -13.68
C ILE A 177 -18.51 9.22 -14.06
N ASN A 178 -19.10 8.53 -13.07
CA ASN A 178 -19.91 7.34 -13.31
C ASN A 178 -21.05 7.60 -14.30
N ALA A 179 -21.74 8.74 -14.16
CA ALA A 179 -22.82 9.18 -15.04
C ALA A 179 -22.37 9.54 -16.48
N ARG A 180 -21.06 9.53 -16.74
CA ARG A 180 -20.45 9.80 -18.05
C ARG A 180 -19.73 8.59 -18.63
N LEU A 181 -19.71 7.47 -17.94
CA LEU A 181 -19.12 6.25 -18.48
C LEU A 181 -20.01 5.69 -19.59
N ALA A 182 -19.38 5.24 -20.67
CA ALA A 182 -20.04 4.56 -21.75
C ALA A 182 -20.49 3.18 -21.26
N ARG A 183 -21.74 2.82 -21.55
CA ARG A 183 -22.33 1.54 -21.16
C ARG A 183 -22.99 0.88 -22.37
N ASP A 184 -23.11 -0.43 -22.34
CA ASP A 184 -23.93 -1.15 -23.31
C ASP A 184 -25.41 -1.18 -22.92
N ASP A 185 -26.23 -1.87 -23.72
CA ASP A 185 -27.67 -1.96 -23.52
C ASP A 185 -28.05 -2.76 -22.25
N SER A 186 -27.12 -3.53 -21.69
CA SER A 186 -27.29 -4.22 -20.41
C SER A 186 -26.87 -3.37 -19.21
N GLY A 187 -26.31 -2.17 -19.44
CA GLY A 187 -25.80 -1.28 -18.41
C GLY A 187 -24.36 -1.57 -17.99
N GLU A 188 -23.70 -2.54 -18.63
CA GLU A 188 -22.31 -2.89 -18.35
C GLU A 188 -21.35 -1.83 -18.89
N LEU A 189 -20.26 -1.59 -18.17
CA LEU A 189 -19.25 -0.60 -18.56
C LEU A 189 -18.56 -1.03 -19.86
N ARG A 190 -18.49 -0.12 -20.84
CA ARG A 190 -17.61 -0.26 -22.00
C ARG A 190 -16.23 0.28 -21.65
N GLY A 191 -15.28 -0.62 -21.45
CA GLY A 191 -13.93 -0.33 -21.00
C GLY A 191 -13.31 -1.58 -20.40
N TYR A 192 -12.00 -1.58 -20.18
CA TYR A 192 -11.33 -2.78 -19.68
C TYR A 192 -10.02 -2.45 -18.94
N ASP A 193 -9.72 -3.21 -17.90
CA ASP A 193 -8.44 -3.16 -17.20
C ASP A 193 -7.46 -4.14 -17.85
N PHE A 194 -6.56 -3.64 -18.69
CA PHE A 194 -5.54 -4.48 -19.31
C PHE A 194 -4.34 -4.78 -18.39
N TRP A 195 -4.28 -4.15 -17.22
CA TRP A 195 -3.31 -4.46 -16.18
C TRP A 195 -3.74 -5.68 -15.38
N ASP A 196 -4.93 -5.62 -14.79
CA ASP A 196 -5.45 -6.67 -13.90
C ASP A 196 -6.33 -7.71 -14.63
N LEU A 197 -6.59 -7.49 -15.93
CA LEU A 197 -7.36 -8.37 -16.81
C LEU A 197 -8.80 -8.59 -16.32
N ASP A 198 -9.48 -7.50 -15.98
CA ASP A 198 -10.89 -7.52 -15.60
C ASP A 198 -11.69 -6.32 -16.17
N ASN A 199 -13.00 -6.33 -15.95
CA ASN A 199 -13.90 -5.27 -16.43
C ASN A 199 -13.91 -4.04 -15.52
N ARG A 200 -12.93 -3.87 -14.62
CA ARG A 200 -12.90 -2.82 -13.60
C ARG A 200 -11.62 -2.00 -13.73
N PRO A 201 -11.53 -1.10 -14.74
CA PRO A 201 -10.39 -0.21 -14.93
C PRO A 201 -10.35 0.90 -13.87
N PHE A 202 -10.21 0.52 -12.61
CA PHE A 202 -10.20 1.44 -11.47
C PHE A 202 -8.88 2.19 -11.43
N ASP A 203 -8.96 3.49 -11.17
CA ASP A 203 -7.76 4.32 -11.11
C ASP A 203 -7.00 4.11 -9.81
N TRP A 204 -6.17 3.08 -9.81
CA TRP A 204 -5.25 2.82 -8.72
C TRP A 204 -3.88 2.46 -9.29
N ASN A 205 -2.94 3.40 -9.19
CA ASN A 205 -1.57 3.16 -9.62
C ASN A 205 -0.61 3.04 -8.42
N PRO A 206 -0.18 1.83 -8.05
CA PRO A 206 0.71 1.60 -6.90
C PRO A 206 2.19 1.85 -7.17
N ILE A 207 2.59 2.15 -8.41
CA ILE A 207 4.01 2.07 -8.83
C ILE A 207 4.91 3.01 -8.02
N PRO A 208 4.55 4.30 -7.80
CA PRO A 208 5.37 5.16 -6.95
C PRO A 208 5.38 4.67 -5.51
N SER A 209 4.23 4.21 -5.01
CA SER A 209 4.07 3.58 -3.71
C SER A 209 2.68 2.94 -3.59
N PRO A 210 2.56 1.67 -3.15
CA PRO A 210 1.25 1.07 -2.89
C PRO A 210 0.57 1.72 -1.67
N PHE A 211 1.34 2.38 -0.81
CA PHE A 211 0.78 3.17 0.30
C PHE A 211 0.29 4.53 -0.16
N PHE A 212 0.83 5.12 -1.23
CA PHE A 212 0.46 6.44 -1.77
C PHE A 212 0.18 6.31 -3.28
N PRO A 213 -0.92 5.64 -3.66
CA PRO A 213 -1.23 5.47 -5.08
C PRO A 213 -1.53 6.81 -5.74
N THR A 214 -1.25 6.90 -7.05
CA THR A 214 -1.62 8.06 -7.87
C THR A 214 -2.90 7.80 -8.65
N HIS A 215 -3.60 8.87 -9.03
CA HIS A 215 -4.92 8.81 -9.69
C HIS A 215 -4.97 9.68 -10.95
N HIS A 216 -3.99 9.49 -11.85
CA HIS A 216 -3.81 10.35 -13.02
C HIS A 216 -4.96 10.23 -14.02
N GLY A 217 -5.43 9.02 -14.31
CA GLY A 217 -6.52 8.79 -15.25
C GLY A 217 -7.85 9.41 -14.82
N THR A 218 -8.12 9.51 -13.51
CA THR A 218 -9.26 10.24 -12.95
C THR A 218 -9.15 11.74 -13.19
N GLU A 219 -7.96 12.31 -12.98
CA GLU A 219 -7.69 13.73 -13.24
C GLU A 219 -7.91 14.06 -14.72
N ILE A 220 -7.32 13.26 -15.62
CA ILE A 220 -7.49 13.40 -17.07
C ILE A 220 -8.96 13.27 -17.45
N THR A 221 -9.64 12.21 -16.99
CA THR A 221 -11.06 11.98 -17.31
C THR A 221 -11.94 13.16 -16.86
N SER A 222 -11.66 13.74 -15.70
CA SER A 222 -12.38 14.91 -15.18
C SER A 222 -12.24 16.13 -16.10
N ILE A 223 -11.05 16.35 -16.67
CA ILE A 223 -10.79 17.42 -17.63
C ILE A 223 -11.57 17.17 -18.93
N VAL A 224 -11.53 15.94 -19.47
CA VAL A 224 -12.23 15.59 -20.72
C VAL A 224 -13.74 15.77 -20.55
N ILE A 225 -14.33 15.26 -19.46
CA ILE A 225 -15.77 15.39 -19.16
C ILE A 225 -16.19 16.86 -19.06
N LYS A 226 -15.36 17.69 -18.43
CA LYS A 226 -15.61 19.13 -18.27
C LYS A 226 -15.52 19.87 -19.61
N GLY A 227 -14.56 19.49 -20.45
CA GLY A 227 -14.35 20.12 -21.76
C GLY A 227 -15.41 19.74 -22.81
N SER A 228 -16.11 18.62 -22.64
CA SER A 228 -17.11 18.16 -23.62
C SER A 228 -18.29 17.47 -22.95
N PRO A 229 -19.37 18.19 -22.61
CA PRO A 229 -20.54 17.63 -21.92
C PRO A 229 -21.33 16.55 -22.69
N GLY A 230 -21.12 16.44 -24.01
CA GLY A 230 -21.83 15.51 -24.89
C GLY A 230 -21.14 14.17 -25.14
N ILE A 231 -19.98 13.92 -24.52
CA ILE A 231 -19.27 12.65 -24.67
C ILE A 231 -19.62 11.66 -23.56
N THR A 232 -19.37 10.39 -23.84
CA THR A 232 -19.22 9.34 -22.85
C THR A 232 -17.82 8.74 -22.90
N ILE A 233 -17.35 8.22 -21.77
CA ILE A 233 -15.97 7.78 -21.58
C ILE A 233 -15.92 6.25 -21.55
N MET A 234 -15.06 5.67 -22.38
CA MET A 234 -14.64 4.28 -22.28
C MET A 234 -13.28 4.21 -21.57
N PRO A 235 -13.23 3.90 -20.27
CA PRO A 235 -11.97 3.87 -19.54
C PRO A 235 -11.17 2.60 -19.86
N TYR A 236 -9.89 2.78 -20.15
CA TYR A 236 -8.95 1.69 -20.36
C TYR A 236 -7.71 1.89 -19.48
N ARG A 237 -7.48 0.97 -18.56
CA ARG A 237 -6.24 0.96 -17.78
C ARG A 237 -5.16 0.26 -18.58
N PHE A 238 -4.09 0.96 -18.93
CA PHE A 238 -3.08 0.43 -19.83
C PHE A 238 -2.27 -0.73 -19.19
N PRO A 239 -1.79 -1.70 -19.98
CA PRO A 239 -1.14 -2.92 -19.46
C PRO A 239 0.31 -2.66 -19.02
N ARG A 240 0.51 -1.90 -17.93
CA ARG A 240 1.85 -1.50 -17.49
C ARG A 240 2.78 -2.69 -17.24
N SER A 241 2.23 -3.79 -16.71
CA SER A 241 2.95 -5.03 -16.41
C SER A 241 3.39 -5.79 -17.68
N ASP A 242 2.68 -5.59 -18.80
CA ASP A 242 2.90 -6.29 -20.07
C ASP A 242 2.47 -5.42 -21.27
N MET A 243 3.34 -4.50 -21.68
CA MET A 243 3.04 -3.55 -22.75
C MET A 243 2.81 -4.21 -24.12
N SER A 244 3.09 -5.50 -24.29
CA SER A 244 2.77 -6.22 -25.53
C SER A 244 1.26 -6.26 -25.82
N ARG A 245 0.42 -6.13 -24.78
CA ARG A 245 -1.04 -6.10 -24.88
C ARG A 245 -1.63 -4.78 -25.38
N MET A 246 -0.80 -3.77 -25.65
CA MET A 246 -1.31 -2.49 -26.15
C MET A 246 -2.07 -2.65 -27.48
N GLY A 247 -1.66 -3.59 -28.34
CA GLY A 247 -2.37 -3.90 -29.57
C GLY A 247 -3.77 -4.49 -29.33
N GLU A 248 -3.92 -5.32 -28.30
CA GLU A 248 -5.22 -5.88 -27.89
C GLU A 248 -6.14 -4.78 -27.35
N LEU A 249 -5.59 -3.86 -26.55
CA LEU A 249 -6.33 -2.68 -26.05
C LEU A 249 -6.87 -1.83 -27.20
N ILE A 250 -6.02 -1.50 -28.19
CA ILE A 250 -6.45 -0.71 -29.35
C ILE A 250 -7.52 -1.46 -30.16
N SER A 251 -7.42 -2.78 -30.27
CA SER A 251 -8.41 -3.59 -31.00
C SER A 251 -9.75 -3.73 -30.27
N HIS A 252 -9.73 -3.60 -28.93
CA HIS A 252 -10.92 -3.64 -28.10
C HIS A 252 -11.68 -2.30 -28.08
N ALA A 253 -10.96 -1.18 -28.21
CA ALA A 253 -11.52 0.18 -28.16
C ALA A 253 -12.26 0.59 -29.44
#